data_AF-A0A392RVJ2-F1
#
_entry.id   AF-A0A392RVJ2-F1
#
_cell.length_a   1.000
_cell.length_b   1.000
_cell.length_c   1.000
_cell.angle_alpha   90.00
_cell.angle_beta   90.00
_cell.angle_gamma   90.00
#
_symmetry.space_group_name_H-M   'P 1'
#
loop_
_entity.id
_entity.type
_entity.pdbx_description
1 polymer ?
#
loop_
_entity_poly.entity_id
_entity_poly.type
_entity_poly.pdbx_seq_one_letter_code
_entity_poly.pdbx_strand_id
1 'polypeptide(L)'
;MEEQQQQPQQRKGPIPLDWDTLLDDTPAAELVVKPSAMASDQEPQSFVPGLEDLKDYELDEQIRRKKNTLNTAGRNLPDRGAKLRAVIRCYEEEVHRRK
;
A
#
# COMPACT_ATOMS: atom_id res chain seq x y z
N MET A 1 -1.52 -48.95 -48.97
CA MET A 1 -1.50 -47.61 -49.59
C MET A 1 -2.78 -46.93 -49.15
N GLU A 2 -2.83 -45.90 -48.32
CA GLU A 2 -1.85 -44.89 -47.94
C GLU A 2 -1.95 -44.57 -46.43
N GLU A 3 -0.79 -44.29 -45.85
CA GLU A 3 -0.56 -44.04 -44.43
C GLU A 3 -0.86 -42.57 -44.10
N GLN A 4 -1.68 -42.34 -43.06
CA GLN A 4 -2.08 -41.01 -42.60
C GLN A 4 -0.87 -40.27 -42.01
N GLN A 5 -0.43 -39.20 -42.67
CA GLN A 5 0.60 -38.30 -42.16
C GLN A 5 0.05 -37.48 -40.97
N GLN A 6 0.58 -37.75 -39.78
CA GLN A 6 0.32 -36.98 -38.56
C GLN A 6 1.11 -35.67 -38.60
N GLN A 7 0.42 -34.54 -38.51
CA GLN A 7 1.03 -33.21 -38.34
C GLN A 7 1.60 -33.07 -36.92
N PRO A 8 2.82 -32.54 -36.72
CA PRO A 8 3.37 -32.32 -35.39
C PRO A 8 2.69 -31.12 -34.71
N GLN A 9 2.01 -31.40 -33.60
CA GLN A 9 1.39 -30.42 -32.73
C GLN A 9 2.47 -29.56 -32.05
N GLN A 10 2.65 -28.34 -32.55
CA GLN A 10 3.56 -27.33 -31.98
C GLN A 10 3.18 -27.06 -30.53
N ARG A 11 3.98 -27.58 -29.59
CA ARG A 11 3.84 -27.32 -28.15
C ARG A 11 4.13 -25.84 -27.90
N LYS A 12 3.11 -25.08 -27.47
CA LYS A 12 3.26 -23.69 -27.02
C LYS A 12 4.10 -23.66 -25.74
N GLY A 13 5.41 -23.47 -25.89
CA GLY A 13 6.29 -23.12 -24.78
C GLY A 13 5.96 -21.72 -24.22
N PRO A 14 6.48 -21.36 -23.04
CA PRO A 14 6.36 -20.00 -22.51
C PRO A 14 6.91 -19.01 -23.54
N ILE A 15 6.15 -17.94 -23.81
CA ILE A 15 6.57 -16.89 -24.74
C ILE A 15 7.91 -16.33 -24.24
N PRO A 16 9.01 -16.44 -25.01
CA PRO A 16 10.26 -15.81 -24.64
C PRO A 16 10.05 -14.30 -24.69
N LEU A 17 9.99 -13.68 -23.51
CA LEU A 17 9.93 -12.23 -23.35
C LEU A 17 11.35 -11.70 -23.37
N ASP A 18 11.71 -10.99 -24.42
CA ASP A 18 12.98 -10.29 -24.57
C ASP A 18 12.87 -8.90 -23.96
N TRP A 19 13.41 -8.72 -22.75
CA TRP A 19 13.34 -7.46 -22.01
C TRP A 19 14.15 -6.34 -22.67
N ASP A 20 15.20 -6.65 -23.44
CA ASP A 20 16.01 -5.65 -24.14
C ASP A 20 15.23 -4.96 -25.28
N THR A 21 14.21 -5.63 -25.82
CA THR A 21 13.31 -5.03 -26.84
C THR A 21 12.15 -4.23 -26.24
N LEU A 22 11.92 -4.35 -24.93
CA LEU A 22 10.76 -3.76 -24.25
C LEU A 22 11.07 -2.41 -23.60
N LEU A 23 12.35 -2.09 -23.40
CA LEU A 23 12.79 -0.82 -22.85
C LEU A 23 13.07 0.15 -24.01
N ASP A 24 12.06 0.93 -24.39
CA ASP A 24 12.31 2.13 -25.18
C ASP A 24 13.18 3.08 -24.34
N ASP A 25 14.32 3.52 -24.89
CA ASP A 25 15.23 4.54 -24.33
C ASP A 25 14.60 5.96 -24.28
N THR A 26 13.27 6.06 -24.24
CA THR A 26 12.62 7.35 -24.04
C THR A 26 12.88 7.81 -22.61
N PRO A 27 13.49 8.98 -22.40
CA PRO A 27 13.70 9.49 -21.05
C PRO A 27 12.33 9.62 -20.38
N ALA A 28 12.17 8.99 -19.22
CA ALA A 28 10.96 9.07 -18.42
C ALA A 28 10.60 10.55 -18.24
N ALA A 29 9.37 10.93 -18.61
CA ALA A 29 8.91 12.31 -18.50
C ALA A 29 9.15 12.83 -17.08
N GLU A 30 9.99 13.86 -16.96
CA GLU A 30 10.29 14.52 -15.69
C GLU A 30 9.02 15.18 -15.14
N LEU A 31 8.41 14.54 -14.14
CA LEU A 31 7.22 15.04 -13.48
C LEU A 31 7.65 16.12 -12.47
N VAL A 32 7.78 17.36 -12.93
CA VAL A 32 8.10 18.51 -12.07
C VAL A 32 6.86 18.85 -11.21
N VAL A 33 6.81 18.29 -10.00
CA VAL A 33 5.82 18.65 -8.99
C VAL A 33 6.17 20.05 -8.47
N LYS A 34 5.44 21.08 -8.92
CA LYS A 34 5.52 22.41 -8.34
C LYS A 34 4.82 22.42 -6.98
N PRO A 35 5.50 22.75 -5.87
CA PRO A 35 4.81 22.92 -4.59
C PRO A 35 3.87 24.11 -4.69
N SER A 36 2.56 23.86 -4.59
CA SER A 36 1.53 24.90 -4.51
C SER A 36 1.49 25.46 -3.10
N ALA A 37 1.66 26.78 -2.97
CA ALA A 37 1.75 27.50 -1.69
C ALA A 37 0.43 27.60 -0.89
N MET A 38 -0.64 26.89 -1.31
CA MET A 38 -1.98 26.99 -0.69
C MET A 38 -2.28 25.87 0.32
N ALA A 39 -1.32 25.03 0.69
CA ALA A 39 -1.48 23.99 1.71
C ALA A 39 -0.58 24.28 2.93
N SER A 40 -0.82 25.40 3.62
CA SER A 40 0.02 25.81 4.76
C SER A 40 -0.50 25.39 6.13
N ASP A 41 -1.65 24.72 6.25
CA ASP A 41 -2.20 24.37 7.58
C ASP A 41 -2.87 22.99 7.63
N GLN A 42 -2.66 22.14 6.61
CA GLN A 42 -2.98 20.74 6.78
C GLN A 42 -1.81 20.13 7.54
N GLU A 43 -1.90 20.19 8.88
CA GLU A 43 -1.25 19.19 9.74
C GLU A 43 -1.29 17.87 8.99
N PRO A 44 -0.18 17.10 8.91
CA PRO A 44 -0.26 15.73 8.44
C PRO A 44 -1.10 14.98 9.47
N GLN A 45 -2.42 15.13 9.37
CA GLN A 45 -3.37 14.16 9.88
C GLN A 45 -2.79 12.87 9.36
N SER A 46 -2.38 12.00 10.29
CA SER A 46 -1.85 10.70 9.95
C SER A 46 -2.99 9.94 9.30
N PHE A 47 -3.20 10.22 8.02
CA PHE A 47 -4.27 9.68 7.23
C PHE A 47 -3.95 8.21 7.13
N VAL A 48 -4.77 7.40 7.79
CA VAL A 48 -4.71 5.95 7.68
C VAL A 48 -5.64 5.62 6.53
N PRO A 49 -5.13 5.29 5.33
CA PRO A 49 -6.00 5.02 4.19
C PRO A 49 -6.85 3.77 4.45
N GLY A 50 -8.14 3.82 4.07
CA GLY A 50 -9.05 2.69 4.20
C GLY A 50 -9.53 2.43 5.63
N LEU A 51 -9.44 3.44 6.50
CA LEU A 51 -9.95 3.36 7.87
C LEU A 51 -11.49 3.28 7.88
N GLU A 52 -12.13 3.90 6.90
CA GLU A 52 -13.58 3.95 6.70
C GLU A 52 -14.15 2.59 6.28
N ASP A 53 -13.37 1.76 5.59
CA ASP A 53 -13.79 0.45 5.08
C ASP A 53 -13.78 -0.65 6.14
N LEU A 54 -13.10 -0.43 7.27
CA LEU A 54 -13.02 -1.38 8.37
C LEU A 54 -14.37 -1.49 9.08
N LYS A 55 -14.72 -2.68 9.56
CA LYS A 55 -15.89 -2.87 10.44
C LYS A 55 -15.57 -2.46 11.87
N ASP A 56 -16.60 -2.21 12.68
CA ASP A 56 -16.43 -1.71 14.06
C ASP A 56 -15.58 -2.64 14.93
N TYR A 57 -15.82 -3.96 14.84
CA TYR A 57 -15.01 -4.94 15.58
C TYR A 57 -13.54 -4.96 15.12
N GLU A 58 -13.27 -4.60 13.86
CA GLU A 58 -11.92 -4.55 13.30
C GLU A 58 -11.21 -3.27 13.77
N LEU A 59 -11.92 -2.14 13.85
CA LEU A 59 -11.40 -0.91 14.44
C LEU A 59 -10.99 -1.12 15.89
N ASP A 60 -11.89 -1.69 16.71
CA ASP A 60 -11.62 -1.93 18.13
C ASP A 60 -10.42 -2.89 18.33
N GLU A 61 -10.35 -3.96 17.53
CA GLU A 61 -9.23 -4.90 17.58
C GLU A 61 -7.91 -4.24 17.16
N GLN A 62 -7.92 -3.38 16.14
CA GLN A 62 -6.74 -2.65 15.69
C GLN A 62 -6.25 -1.66 16.74
N ILE A 63 -7.17 -0.93 17.39
CA ILE A 63 -6.84 -0.03 18.50
C ILE A 63 -6.18 -0.82 19.63
N ARG A 64 -6.78 -1.95 20.03
CA ARG A 64 -6.27 -2.81 21.10
C ARG A 64 -4.86 -3.33 20.80
N ARG A 65 -4.62 -3.84 19.59
CA ARG A 65 -3.30 -4.34 19.16
C ARG A 65 -2.25 -3.24 19.17
N LYS A 66 -2.56 -2.08 18.58
CA LYS A 66 -1.62 -0.94 18.51
C LYS A 66 -1.29 -0.39 19.89
N LYS A 67 -2.27 -0.31 20.81
CA LYS A 67 -2.03 0.06 22.21
C LYS A 67 -1.08 -0.93 22.90
N ASN A 68 -1.24 -2.22 22.66
CA ASN A 68 -0.33 -3.23 23.18
C ASN A 68 1.10 -3.04 22.64
N THR A 69 1.24 -2.86 21.32
CA THR A 69 2.55 -2.57 20.69
C THR A 69 3.18 -1.29 21.25
N LEU A 70 2.39 -0.24 21.49
CA LEU A 70 2.86 1.00 22.10
C LEU A 70 3.39 0.78 23.52
N ASN A 71 2.73 -0.07 24.31
CA ASN A 71 3.17 -0.41 25.66
C ASN A 71 4.49 -1.21 25.64
N THR A 72 4.56 -2.24 24.80
CA THR A 72 5.73 -3.14 24.75
C THR A 72 6.95 -2.49 24.13
N ALA A 73 6.78 -1.80 23.00
CA ALA A 73 7.88 -1.32 22.16
C ALA A 73 7.99 0.20 22.11
N GLY A 74 6.97 0.97 22.52
CA GLY A 74 6.90 2.41 22.29
C GLY A 74 8.07 3.20 22.87
N ARG A 75 8.57 2.82 24.05
CA ARG A 75 9.75 3.47 24.68
C ARG A 75 11.08 3.19 23.96
N ASN A 76 11.14 2.09 23.21
CA ASN A 76 12.33 1.66 22.48
C ASN A 76 12.34 2.19 21.03
N LEU A 77 11.25 2.81 20.58
CA LEU A 77 11.18 3.41 19.25
C LEU A 77 11.92 4.76 19.22
N PRO A 78 12.53 5.13 18.07
CA PRO A 78 13.29 6.38 17.93
C PRO A 78 12.43 7.62 18.15
N ASP A 79 11.14 7.56 17.83
CA ASP A 79 10.15 8.61 18.03
C ASP A 79 9.39 8.50 19.37
N ARG A 80 9.86 7.61 20.27
CA ARG A 80 9.18 7.27 21.53
C ARG A 80 7.71 6.87 21.34
N GLY A 81 7.38 6.29 20.18
CA GLY A 81 6.02 5.89 19.81
C GLY A 81 5.08 7.04 19.47
N ALA A 82 5.59 8.23 19.16
CA ALA A 82 4.76 9.39 18.78
C ALA A 82 3.91 9.10 17.54
N LYS A 83 4.48 8.50 16.49
CA LYS A 83 3.73 8.11 15.28
C LYS A 83 2.68 7.06 15.60
N LEU A 84 3.02 6.08 16.43
CA LEU A 84 2.07 5.03 16.81
C LEU A 84 0.90 5.60 17.64
N ARG A 85 1.15 6.59 18.50
CA ARG A 85 0.10 7.35 19.19
C ARG A 85 -0.79 8.13 18.22
N ALA A 86 -0.22 8.80 17.23
CA ALA A 86 -0.97 9.51 16.20
C ALA A 86 -1.89 8.56 15.42
N VAL A 87 -1.37 7.40 15.02
CA VAL A 87 -2.17 6.36 14.34
C VAL A 87 -3.29 5.86 15.26
N ILE A 88 -3.02 5.51 16.53
CA ILE A 88 -4.07 5.08 17.47
C ILE A 88 -5.18 6.13 17.57
N ARG A 89 -4.80 7.41 17.66
CA ARG A 89 -5.75 8.52 17.72
C ARG A 89 -6.67 8.56 16.50
N CYS A 90 -6.14 8.37 15.28
CA CYS A 90 -7.00 8.33 14.08
C CYS A 90 -8.03 7.19 14.13
N TYR A 91 -7.64 6.00 14.60
CA TYR A 91 -8.59 4.90 14.77
C TYR A 91 -9.66 5.22 15.84
N GLU A 92 -9.27 5.85 16.95
CA GLU A 92 -10.22 6.28 18.00
C GLU A 92 -11.18 7.36 17.52
N GLU A 93 -10.69 8.31 16.71
CA GLU A 93 -11.51 9.34 16.06
C GLU A 93 -12.52 8.72 15.10
N GLU A 94 -12.13 7.70 14.32
CA GLU A 94 -13.07 6.98 13.46
C GLU A 94 -14.14 6.23 14.27
N VAL A 95 -13.78 5.56 15.36
CA VAL A 95 -14.76 4.93 16.26
C VAL A 95 -15.71 5.96 16.85
N HIS A 96 -15.20 7.14 17.21
CA HIS A 96 -16.04 8.22 17.72
C HIS A 96 -16.98 8.79 16.65
N ARG A 97 -16.52 8.92 15.41
CA ARG A 97 -17.31 9.39 14.26
C ARG A 97 -18.50 8.48 13.94
N ARG A 98 -18.40 7.17 14.23
CA ARG A 98 -19.45 6.17 13.96
C ARG A 98 -20.51 6.07 15.06
N LYS A 99 -20.27 6.64 16.25
CA LYS A 99 -21.20 6.64 17.38
C LYS A 99 -22.22 7.75 17.26
#